data_AF-A0A4S2R4D3-F1
#
_entry.id   AF-A0A4S2R4D3-F1
#
_cell.length_a   1.000
_cell.length_b   1.000
_cell.length_c   1.000
_cell.angle_alpha   90.00
_cell.angle_beta   90.00
_cell.angle_gamma   90.00
#
_symmetry.space_group_name_H-M   'P 1'
#
loop_
_entity.id
_entity.type
_entity.pdbx_description
1 polymer ?
#
loop_
_entity_poly.entity_id
_entity_poly.type
_entity_poly.pdbx_seq_one_letter_code
_entity_poly.pdbx_strand_id
1 'polypeptide(L)'
;MRKFGTRNTWKRIGLVASLSTLPLALASPAWAVVKYSYIEGGVAGFTSHPLTDDGRTGPNKVDFTGCHTWSGTSVTVQLRRAVIGPDTGYDEKKYTACFNGGTSSGEWGAGVDGHDYYFRLTKIDGSSQVGPTINVEETRMSF
;
A
#
# COMPACT_ATOMS: atom_id res chain seq x y z
N MET A 1 25.83 8.09 67.57
CA MET A 1 27.20 7.66 67.22
C MET A 1 27.14 6.51 66.22
N ARG A 2 28.04 6.53 65.23
CA ARG A 2 28.28 5.53 64.15
C ARG A 2 28.66 4.16 64.78
N LYS A 3 28.57 2.96 64.18
CA LYS A 3 29.04 2.47 62.87
C LYS A 3 28.74 0.93 62.83
N PHE A 4 28.15 0.37 61.76
CA PHE A 4 28.74 -0.58 60.77
C PHE A 4 28.74 -2.10 61.04
N GLY A 5 28.47 -2.87 59.96
CA GLY A 5 29.02 -4.21 59.64
C GLY A 5 27.98 -5.33 59.56
N THR A 6 27.32 -5.67 58.42
CA THR A 6 27.75 -6.25 57.12
C THR A 6 28.14 -7.74 57.15
N ARG A 7 27.39 -8.57 56.38
CA ARG A 7 27.79 -9.66 55.43
C ARG A 7 26.76 -10.81 55.45
N ASN A 8 25.90 -10.92 54.43
CA ASN A 8 26.07 -11.58 53.11
C ASN A 8 26.15 -13.12 53.16
N THR A 9 25.18 -13.81 52.53
CA THR A 9 25.32 -15.00 51.65
C THR A 9 23.92 -15.49 51.22
N TRP A 10 23.40 -15.05 50.07
CA TRP A 10 23.48 -15.70 48.75
C TRP A 10 23.07 -17.18 48.73
N LYS A 11 21.86 -17.46 48.21
CA LYS A 11 21.63 -18.54 47.25
C LYS A 11 20.76 -18.03 46.10
N ARG A 12 21.35 -18.07 44.90
CA ARG A 12 20.76 -17.76 43.59
C ARG A 12 19.96 -18.97 43.10
N ILE A 13 18.68 -18.82 42.77
CA ILE A 13 17.89 -19.71 41.90
C ILE A 13 16.71 -18.85 41.41
N GLY A 14 16.35 -18.69 40.15
CA GLY A 14 16.85 -19.23 38.90
C GLY A 14 16.33 -18.31 37.78
N LEU A 15 17.09 -18.29 36.70
CA LEU A 15 16.78 -17.60 35.45
C LEU A 15 15.58 -18.34 34.81
N VAL A 16 14.43 -17.69 34.66
CA VAL A 16 13.39 -18.18 33.74
C VAL A 16 13.42 -17.28 32.52
N ALA A 17 13.75 -17.92 31.41
CA ALA A 17 13.96 -17.34 30.11
C ALA A 17 12.72 -16.62 29.59
N SER A 18 13.01 -15.57 28.83
CA SER A 18 12.15 -14.84 27.93
C SER A 18 11.06 -15.69 27.26
N LEU A 19 9.84 -15.21 27.39
CA LEU A 19 8.98 -14.98 26.23
C LEU A 19 8.48 -13.56 26.35
N SER A 20 9.27 -12.59 25.89
CA SER A 20 8.70 -11.32 25.44
C SER A 20 7.85 -11.66 24.22
N THR A 21 6.63 -12.14 24.45
CA THR A 21 5.60 -12.13 23.43
C THR A 21 5.39 -10.65 23.14
N LEU A 22 6.10 -10.12 22.14
CA LEU A 22 5.59 -8.95 21.47
C LEU A 22 4.17 -9.35 21.05
N PRO A 23 3.11 -8.71 21.55
CA PRO A 23 1.96 -8.62 20.68
C PRO A 23 2.51 -7.87 19.46
N LEU A 24 2.77 -8.61 18.38
CA LEU A 24 2.52 -8.07 17.06
C LEU A 24 1.03 -7.76 17.07
N ALA A 25 0.70 -6.61 17.67
CA ALA A 25 -0.49 -5.88 17.37
C ALA A 25 -0.33 -5.53 15.89
N LEU A 26 -0.65 -6.52 15.05
CA LEU A 26 -1.39 -6.28 13.82
C LEU A 26 -2.68 -5.61 14.29
N ALA A 27 -2.56 -4.35 14.70
CA ALA A 27 -3.63 -3.39 14.55
C ALA A 27 -3.80 -3.31 13.03
N SER A 28 -4.48 -4.33 12.48
CA SER A 28 -5.24 -4.15 11.27
C SER A 28 -6.12 -2.96 11.64
N PRO A 29 -5.97 -1.77 11.03
CA PRO A 29 -7.08 -0.85 11.07
C PRO A 29 -8.21 -1.66 10.44
N ALA A 30 -9.10 -2.21 11.26
CA ALA A 30 -10.08 -3.21 10.85
C ALA A 30 -11.14 -2.62 9.89
N TRP A 31 -10.89 -1.41 9.40
CA TRP A 31 -11.86 -0.54 8.79
C TRP A 31 -11.18 0.50 7.86
N ALA A 32 -10.14 0.11 7.13
CA ALA A 32 -9.81 0.81 5.88
C ALA A 32 -10.35 -0.11 4.78
N VAL A 33 -11.08 0.40 3.80
CA VAL A 33 -11.49 -0.45 2.68
C VAL A 33 -10.24 -0.77 1.88
N VAL A 34 -9.65 -1.95 2.13
CA VAL A 34 -8.46 -2.41 1.41
C VAL A 34 -8.88 -3.49 0.43
N LYS A 35 -8.65 -3.25 -0.87
CA LYS A 35 -8.83 -4.27 -1.90
C LYS A 35 -7.50 -4.67 -2.51
N TYR A 36 -7.25 -5.97 -2.44
CA TYR A 36 -6.15 -6.64 -3.10
C TYR A 36 -6.64 -7.18 -4.45
N SER A 37 -5.81 -7.05 -5.47
CA SER A 37 -6.05 -7.59 -6.82
C SER A 37 -4.69 -7.82 -7.49
N TYR A 38 -4.70 -8.33 -8.71
CA TYR A 38 -3.51 -8.47 -9.53
C TYR A 38 -3.85 -8.03 -10.96
N ILE A 39 -2.84 -7.74 -11.76
CA ILE A 39 -3.01 -7.36 -13.17
C ILE A 39 -2.22 -8.36 -14.00
N GLU A 40 -2.87 -8.98 -14.98
CA GLU A 40 -2.19 -9.73 -16.04
C GLU A 40 -2.49 -9.07 -17.38
N GLY A 41 -1.45 -8.75 -18.15
CA GLY A 41 -1.60 -8.20 -19.49
C GLY A 41 -2.14 -6.76 -19.53
N GLY A 42 -1.96 -5.97 -18.46
CA GLY A 42 -2.46 -4.60 -18.40
C GLY A 42 -1.80 -3.71 -19.45
N VAL A 43 -2.58 -2.87 -20.14
CA VAL A 43 -2.07 -1.92 -21.14
C VAL A 43 -2.35 -0.49 -20.70
N ALA A 44 -1.71 0.50 -21.35
CA ALA A 44 -2.11 1.89 -21.19
C ALA A 44 -3.59 2.04 -21.57
N GLY A 45 -4.39 2.55 -20.63
CA GLY A 45 -5.83 2.60 -20.70
C GLY A 45 -6.55 1.64 -19.74
N PHE A 46 -5.88 0.62 -19.20
CA PHE A 46 -6.44 -0.32 -18.23
C PHE A 46 -7.03 0.41 -17.02
N THR A 47 -8.24 0.02 -16.61
CA THR A 47 -8.95 0.56 -15.46
C THR A 47 -9.26 -0.54 -14.46
N SER A 48 -9.03 -0.28 -13.18
CA SER A 48 -9.45 -1.18 -12.12
C SER A 48 -10.97 -1.18 -11.95
N HIS A 49 -11.47 -2.17 -11.22
CA HIS A 49 -12.83 -2.09 -10.70
C HIS A 49 -12.96 -0.90 -9.73
N PRO A 50 -14.10 -0.20 -9.72
CA PRO A 50 -14.38 0.82 -8.73
C PRO A 50 -14.43 0.22 -7.32
N LEU A 51 -13.97 1.01 -6.35
CA LEU A 51 -14.08 0.75 -4.93
C LEU A 51 -14.71 1.96 -4.26
N THR A 52 -15.76 1.72 -3.48
CA THR A 52 -16.46 2.75 -2.73
C THR A 52 -15.62 3.15 -1.51
N ASP A 53 -15.32 4.43 -1.39
CA ASP A 53 -14.73 5.04 -0.18
C ASP A 53 -15.82 5.11 0.90
N ASP A 54 -15.53 4.56 2.10
CA ASP A 54 -16.45 4.55 3.24
C ASP A 54 -16.36 5.81 4.12
N GLY A 55 -15.73 6.87 3.60
CA GLY A 55 -15.74 8.21 4.18
C GLY A 55 -14.75 8.43 5.30
N ARG A 56 -13.73 7.60 5.40
CA ARG A 56 -12.73 7.69 6.47
C ARG A 56 -11.64 8.69 6.13
N THR A 57 -10.99 9.18 7.17
CA THR A 57 -10.03 10.31 7.12
C THR A 57 -8.66 9.95 6.52
N GLY A 58 -8.59 8.95 5.63
CA GLY A 58 -7.35 8.48 5.01
C GLY A 58 -7.14 9.02 3.59
N PRO A 59 -5.88 9.10 3.14
CA PRO A 59 -5.59 9.38 1.73
C PRO A 59 -5.95 8.15 0.88
N ASN A 60 -6.53 8.40 -0.29
CA ASN A 60 -6.65 7.37 -1.30
C ASN A 60 -5.27 6.86 -1.69
N LYS A 61 -4.99 5.59 -1.46
CA LYS A 61 -3.68 5.00 -1.73
C LYS A 61 -3.80 3.80 -2.66
N VAL A 62 -2.90 3.72 -3.63
CA VAL A 62 -2.74 2.57 -4.50
C VAL A 62 -1.29 2.13 -4.44
N ASP A 63 -1.06 0.87 -4.10
CA ASP A 63 0.24 0.23 -4.00
C ASP A 63 0.34 -0.88 -5.06
N PHE A 64 1.43 -0.91 -5.83
CA PHE A 64 1.74 -1.98 -6.78
C PHE A 64 3.01 -2.68 -6.35
N THR A 65 3.00 -4.01 -6.37
CA THR A 65 4.13 -4.87 -5.98
C THR A 65 4.37 -5.91 -7.06
N GLY A 66 5.65 -6.22 -7.32
CA GLY A 66 6.04 -7.22 -8.32
C GLY A 66 5.58 -6.85 -9.73
N CYS A 67 5.96 -5.67 -10.21
CA CYS A 67 5.65 -5.26 -11.59
C CYS A 67 6.60 -5.94 -12.56
N HIS A 68 6.04 -6.59 -13.59
CA HIS A 68 6.80 -7.23 -14.66
C HIS A 68 6.28 -6.74 -16.01
N THR A 69 7.19 -6.45 -16.92
CA THR A 69 6.86 -6.13 -18.31
C THR A 69 7.93 -6.73 -19.20
N TRP A 70 7.56 -7.09 -20.42
CA TRP A 70 8.51 -7.56 -21.42
C TRP A 70 9.37 -6.41 -21.97
N SER A 71 8.91 -5.17 -21.87
CA SER A 71 9.70 -3.98 -22.15
C SER A 71 9.23 -2.80 -21.28
N GLY A 72 10.20 -2.08 -20.71
CA GLY A 72 9.96 -0.89 -19.91
C GLY A 72 10.20 -1.10 -18.41
N THR A 73 10.24 0.01 -17.66
CA THR A 73 10.57 0.00 -16.22
C THR A 73 9.71 0.95 -15.38
N SER A 74 8.64 1.45 -15.98
CA SER A 74 7.74 2.39 -15.30
C SER A 74 6.29 2.20 -15.71
N VAL A 75 5.38 2.48 -14.79
CA VAL A 75 3.94 2.56 -15.06
C VAL A 75 3.40 3.83 -14.43
N THR A 76 2.56 4.56 -15.17
CA THR A 76 1.91 5.77 -14.68
C THR A 76 0.48 5.43 -14.30
N VAL A 77 0.15 5.66 -13.04
CA VAL A 77 -1.15 5.37 -12.44
C VAL A 77 -1.85 6.69 -12.14
N GLN A 78 -3.12 6.78 -12.52
CA GLN A 78 -3.99 7.90 -12.19
C GLN A 78 -5.18 7.38 -11.40
N LEU A 79 -5.47 8.01 -10.26
CA LEU A 79 -6.73 7.78 -9.56
C LEU A 79 -7.84 8.59 -10.22
N ARG A 80 -9.01 7.97 -10.36
CA ARG A 80 -10.22 8.58 -10.91
C ARG A 80 -11.40 8.29 -10.01
N ARG A 81 -12.36 9.22 -10.02
CA ARG A 81 -13.60 9.08 -9.26
C ARG A 81 -14.73 8.80 -10.24
N ALA A 82 -15.43 7.69 -10.07
CA ALA A 82 -16.61 7.37 -10.85
C ALA A 82 -17.77 8.29 -10.39
N VAL A 83 -17.96 9.39 -11.12
CA VAL A 83 -19.08 10.33 -10.94
C VAL A 83 -19.94 10.38 -12.19
N ILE A 84 -21.25 10.61 -12.03
CA ILE A 84 -22.12 11.00 -13.12
C ILE A 84 -21.86 12.49 -13.41
N GLY A 85 -20.86 12.76 -14.25
CA GLY A 85 -20.36 14.10 -14.56
C GLY A 85 -18.95 14.06 -15.19
N PRO A 86 -18.27 15.20 -15.43
CA PRO A 86 -16.89 15.19 -15.88
C PRO A 86 -16.02 14.47 -14.84
N ASP A 87 -15.39 13.37 -15.27
CA ASP A 87 -14.49 12.56 -14.46
C ASP A 87 -13.36 13.43 -13.91
N THR A 88 -13.36 13.66 -12.59
CA THR A 88 -12.26 14.35 -11.91
C THR A 88 -11.12 13.36 -11.73
N GLY A 89 -10.32 13.21 -12.79
CA GLY A 89 -9.03 12.54 -12.69
C GLY A 89 -8.11 13.31 -11.78
N TYR A 90 -7.54 12.63 -10.79
CA TYR A 90 -6.51 13.18 -9.93
C TYR A 90 -5.15 13.21 -10.65
N ASP A 91 -4.10 13.64 -9.96
CA ASP A 91 -2.75 13.68 -10.50
C ASP A 91 -2.26 12.29 -10.97
N GLU A 92 -1.43 12.28 -12.01
CA GLU A 92 -0.73 11.07 -12.44
C GLU A 92 0.50 10.82 -11.57
N LYS A 93 0.76 9.56 -11.21
CA LYS A 93 1.93 9.15 -10.44
C LYS A 93 2.70 8.05 -11.16
N LYS A 94 4.02 8.21 -11.27
CA LYS A 94 4.90 7.24 -11.94
C LYS A 94 5.49 6.25 -10.94
N TYR A 95 5.23 4.97 -11.16
CA TYR A 95 5.67 3.85 -10.34
C TYR A 95 6.84 3.15 -11.03
N THR A 96 7.95 3.01 -10.33
CA THR A 96 9.20 2.39 -10.83
C THR A 96 9.80 1.40 -9.85
N ALA A 97 9.51 1.52 -8.55
CA ALA A 97 10.07 0.65 -7.53
C ALA A 97 9.55 -0.80 -7.64
N CYS A 98 8.33 -0.99 -8.15
CA CYS A 98 7.72 -2.31 -8.27
C CYS A 98 8.39 -3.19 -9.34
N PHE A 99 9.09 -2.59 -10.31
CA PHE A 99 9.89 -3.30 -11.31
C PHE A 99 11.25 -3.79 -10.77
N ASN A 100 11.66 -3.31 -9.60
CA ASN A 100 12.92 -3.67 -8.96
C ASN A 100 12.70 -4.62 -7.77
N GLY A 101 11.53 -5.28 -7.69
CA GLY A 101 11.15 -6.16 -6.58
C GLY A 101 10.64 -5.42 -5.33
N GLY A 102 10.44 -4.10 -5.42
CA GLY A 102 9.86 -3.29 -4.34
C GLY A 102 8.34 -3.13 -4.45
N THR A 103 7.80 -2.21 -3.64
CA THR A 103 6.42 -1.72 -3.76
C THR A 103 6.45 -0.26 -4.20
N SER A 104 5.65 0.09 -5.20
CA SER A 104 5.42 1.48 -5.61
C SER A 104 4.08 1.95 -5.07
N SER A 105 4.08 3.08 -4.37
CA SER A 105 2.89 3.65 -3.75
C SER A 105 2.55 5.00 -4.37
N GLY A 106 1.27 5.22 -4.62
CA GLY A 106 0.72 6.53 -4.94
C GLY A 106 -0.35 6.91 -3.93
N GLU A 107 -0.22 8.10 -3.35
CA GLU A 107 -1.18 8.66 -2.40
C GLU A 107 -1.82 9.91 -2.99
N TRP A 108 -3.13 9.86 -3.15
CA TRP A 108 -3.98 10.98 -3.51
C TRP A 108 -4.68 11.47 -2.24
N GLY A 109 -5.09 12.73 -2.23
CA GLY A 109 -5.72 13.35 -1.06
C GLY A 109 -6.94 12.57 -0.54
N ALA A 110 -7.48 13.00 0.59
CA ALA A 110 -8.67 12.38 1.18
C ALA A 110 -9.80 12.26 0.15
N GLY A 111 -10.43 11.09 0.11
CA GLY A 111 -11.59 10.86 -0.73
C GLY A 111 -12.81 11.57 -0.18
N VAL A 112 -13.91 11.46 -0.93
CA VAL A 112 -15.22 11.94 -0.53
C VAL A 112 -16.04 10.69 -0.21
N ASP A 113 -16.63 10.68 0.98
CA ASP A 113 -17.49 9.60 1.47
C ASP A 113 -18.58 9.22 0.46
N GLY A 114 -18.79 7.91 0.29
CA GLY A 114 -19.83 7.36 -0.57
C GLY A 114 -19.56 7.48 -2.07
N HIS A 115 -18.33 7.84 -2.47
CA HIS A 115 -17.93 7.87 -3.87
C HIS A 115 -17.08 6.67 -4.26
N ASP A 116 -17.27 6.25 -5.51
CA ASP A 116 -16.49 5.18 -6.11
C ASP A 116 -15.21 5.71 -6.74
N TYR A 117 -14.10 5.05 -6.46
CA TYR A 117 -12.78 5.38 -6.99
C TYR A 117 -12.18 4.18 -7.70
N TYR A 118 -11.46 4.44 -8.78
CA TYR A 118 -10.74 3.42 -9.53
C TYR A 118 -9.41 3.99 -10.00
N PHE A 119 -8.41 3.13 -10.13
CA PHE A 119 -7.15 3.53 -10.74
C PHE A 119 -7.14 3.19 -12.21
N ARG A 120 -6.41 3.99 -12.99
CA ARG A 120 -6.19 3.79 -14.42
C ARG A 120 -4.70 3.84 -14.71
N LEU A 121 -4.22 2.89 -15.52
CA LEU A 121 -2.88 2.95 -16.08
C LEU A 121 -2.91 3.92 -17.25
N THR A 122 -2.32 5.10 -17.13
CA THR A 122 -2.36 6.09 -18.23
C THR A 122 -1.18 5.94 -19.17
N LYS A 123 -0.02 5.49 -18.66
CA LYS A 123 1.18 5.26 -19.46
C LYS A 123 1.93 4.02 -18.97
N ILE A 124 2.48 3.24 -19.89
CA ILE A 124 3.45 2.19 -19.58
C ILE A 124 4.74 2.55 -20.29
N ASP A 125 5.81 2.66 -19.52
CA ASP A 125 7.13 3.13 -19.97
C ASP A 125 7.10 4.47 -20.71
N GLY A 126 6.22 5.38 -20.27
CA GLY A 126 6.00 6.67 -20.91
C GLY A 126 5.09 6.63 -22.15
N SER A 127 4.71 5.46 -22.65
CA SER A 127 3.76 5.31 -23.76
C SER A 127 2.32 5.35 -23.28
N SER A 128 1.52 6.28 -23.81
CA SER A 128 0.06 6.40 -23.58
C SER A 128 -0.80 5.66 -24.62
N GLN A 129 -0.16 4.99 -25.60
CA GLN A 129 -0.83 4.16 -26.61
C GLN A 129 -0.80 2.69 -26.19
N VAL A 130 -1.49 1.80 -26.93
CA VAL A 130 -1.39 0.34 -26.72
C VAL A 130 0.07 -0.05 -26.88
N GLY A 131 0.75 -0.15 -25.74
CA GLY A 131 2.19 -0.34 -25.61
C GLY A 131 2.49 -1.69 -24.98
N PRO A 132 3.66 -1.85 -24.34
CA PRO A 132 3.97 -3.08 -23.65
C PRO A 132 2.96 -3.37 -22.54
N THR A 133 2.71 -4.66 -22.34
CA THR A 133 1.79 -5.14 -21.31
C THR A 133 2.52 -5.25 -19.99
N ILE A 134 1.88 -4.80 -18.91
CA ILE A 134 2.36 -4.94 -17.54
C ILE A 134 1.58 -6.03 -16.81
N ASN A 135 2.32 -6.86 -16.09
CA ASN A 135 1.80 -7.73 -15.07
C ASN A 135 2.15 -7.14 -13.70
N VAL A 136 1.22 -7.18 -12.76
CA VAL A 136 1.42 -6.72 -11.38
C VAL A 136 0.96 -7.85 -10.48
N GLU A 137 1.88 -8.38 -9.69
CA GLU A 137 1.62 -9.50 -8.78
C GLU A 137 0.58 -9.13 -7.71
N GLU A 138 0.69 -7.93 -7.15
CA GLU A 138 -0.26 -7.42 -6.16
C GLU A 138 -0.52 -5.93 -6.39
N THR A 139 -1.80 -5.59 -6.49
CA THR A 139 -2.32 -4.23 -6.42
C THR A 139 -3.15 -4.10 -5.16
N ARG A 140 -2.81 -3.15 -4.30
CA ARG A 140 -3.53 -2.86 -3.07
C ARG A 140 -4.07 -1.44 -3.13
N MET A 141 -5.38 -1.30 -3.12
CA MET A 141 -6.07 0.00 -3.04
C MET A 141 -6.65 0.17 -1.64
N SER A 142 -6.39 1.30 -0.98
CA SER A 142 -6.88 1.60 0.36
C SER A 142 -7.38 3.03 0.49
N PHE A 143 -8.38 3.23 1.35
CA PHE A 143 -9.04 4.49 1.69
C PHE A 143 -8.94 4.74 3.19
#